data_AF-A0A8S4FXD2-F1
#
_entry.id   AF-A0A8S4FXD2-F1
#
_cell.length_a   1.000
_cell.length_b   1.000
_cell.length_c   1.000
_cell.angle_alpha   90.00
_cell.angle_beta   90.00
_cell.angle_gamma   90.00
#
_symmetry.space_group_name_H-M   'P 1'
#
loop_
_entity.id
_entity.type
_entity.pdbx_description
1 polymer ?
#
loop_
_entity_poly.entity_id
_entity_poly.type
_entity_poly.pdbx_seq_one_letter_code
_entity_poly.pdbx_strand_id
1 'polypeptide(L)'
;MFGIRANITKNVSAITDILKLQTRNTFVLKRKWPPPLHGKGGKPSKLRGRHFVYDLVQDTNIQKKPDIKIILSQYVDGVGTVGDVLSLRPTKAYKEFLMPGLAVYASPENLMKYQVDESKPKQDDTFSSPYVQRTMNCLSRLVLQISMSKHEPWTLEPWHIRTSFRKAGFVVPEHAIEMPPAQIKGPDPDLQEKEFYITVTINKREKVNVRCRIHHWATGLERLPWAEAHWKQPRDALFPEQAAVLDAMPLPQ
;
A
#
# COMPACT_ATOMS: atom_id res chain seq x y z
N MET A 1 -26.52 -65.42 -3.89
CA MET A 1 -25.62 -64.35 -4.36
C MET A 1 -25.69 -63.20 -3.36
N PHE A 2 -24.55 -62.93 -2.72
CA PHE A 2 -24.31 -61.83 -1.80
C PHE A 2 -24.45 -60.47 -2.52
N GLY A 3 -24.94 -59.43 -1.84
CA GLY A 3 -24.86 -58.09 -2.42
C GLY A 3 -25.65 -56.96 -1.74
N ILE A 4 -25.18 -56.52 -0.57
CA ILE A 4 -25.06 -55.10 -0.19
C ILE A 4 -26.34 -54.24 -0.26
N ARG A 5 -27.02 -54.07 0.87
CA ARG A 5 -27.59 -52.76 1.28
C ARG A 5 -27.45 -52.60 2.79
N ALA A 6 -26.22 -52.28 3.22
CA ALA A 6 -25.93 -51.91 4.59
C ALA A 6 -26.13 -50.40 4.77
N ASN A 7 -27.14 -50.05 5.57
CA ASN A 7 -27.14 -48.98 6.58
C ASN A 7 -26.38 -47.67 6.23
N ILE A 8 -27.04 -46.74 5.56
CA ILE A 8 -26.69 -45.32 5.59
C ILE A 8 -27.54 -44.64 6.66
N THR A 9 -27.25 -44.90 7.94
CA THR A 9 -27.69 -44.04 9.04
C THR A 9 -26.78 -44.29 10.23
N LYS A 10 -26.36 -43.20 10.89
CA LYS A 10 -25.44 -43.10 12.04
C LYS A 10 -24.00 -42.79 11.65
N ASN A 11 -23.75 -41.55 11.24
CA ASN A 11 -22.49 -40.82 11.47
C ASN A 11 -22.69 -39.31 11.24
N VAL A 12 -23.66 -38.70 11.93
CA VAL A 12 -23.82 -37.22 11.93
C VAL A 12 -23.45 -36.62 13.30
N SER A 13 -23.12 -37.43 14.31
CA SER A 13 -22.79 -36.96 15.66
C SER A 13 -21.29 -36.86 15.96
N ALA A 14 -20.47 -36.52 14.96
CA ALA A 14 -19.01 -36.35 15.14
C ALA A 14 -18.50 -34.96 14.68
N ILE A 15 -19.38 -33.96 14.57
CA ILE A 15 -19.02 -32.58 14.17
C ILE A 15 -19.01 -31.63 15.38
N THR A 16 -19.37 -32.09 16.58
CA THR A 16 -19.51 -31.22 17.77
C THR A 16 -18.19 -30.73 18.39
N ASP A 17 -17.02 -31.26 17.97
CA ASP A 17 -15.73 -30.85 18.53
C ASP A 17 -14.97 -29.80 17.72
N ILE A 18 -15.41 -29.44 16.50
CA ILE A 18 -14.78 -28.36 15.72
C ILE A 18 -15.02 -26.98 16.38
N LEU A 19 -16.05 -26.86 17.22
CA LEU A 19 -16.44 -25.62 17.89
C LEU A 19 -15.84 -25.43 19.29
N LYS A 20 -15.10 -26.41 19.83
CA LYS A 20 -14.21 -26.16 20.97
C LYS A 20 -12.90 -25.57 20.48
N LEU A 21 -12.99 -24.46 19.74
CA LEU A 21 -11.82 -23.65 19.50
C LEU A 21 -11.35 -23.17 20.87
N GLN A 22 -10.20 -23.66 21.33
CA GLN A 22 -9.59 -23.18 22.55
C GLN A 22 -9.38 -21.67 22.39
N THR A 23 -10.19 -20.87 23.07
CA THR A 23 -9.99 -19.42 23.11
C THR A 23 -8.62 -19.19 23.76
N ARG A 24 -7.71 -18.51 23.05
CA ARG A 24 -6.36 -18.20 23.54
C ARG A 24 -6.40 -17.04 24.54
N ASN A 25 -7.26 -17.16 25.54
CA ASN A 25 -7.50 -16.15 26.55
C ASN A 25 -6.81 -16.59 27.84
N THR A 26 -6.02 -15.70 28.43
CA THR A 26 -5.33 -15.97 29.70
C THR A 26 -5.79 -14.99 30.77
N PHE A 27 -6.36 -15.54 31.85
CA PHE A 27 -6.74 -14.77 33.04
C PHE A 27 -5.76 -15.08 34.16
N VAL A 28 -5.20 -14.04 34.78
CA VAL A 28 -4.40 -14.19 35.99
C VAL A 28 -5.35 -14.11 37.17
N LEU A 29 -5.41 -15.21 37.93
CA LEU A 29 -6.31 -15.39 39.06
C LEU A 29 -5.51 -15.51 40.35
N LYS A 30 -6.05 -14.97 41.44
CA LYS A 30 -5.52 -15.15 42.79
C LYS A 30 -6.54 -15.95 43.61
N ARG A 31 -6.08 -16.96 44.35
CA ARG A 31 -6.95 -17.68 45.28
C ARG A 31 -7.42 -16.72 46.37
N LYS A 32 -8.73 -16.65 46.59
CA LYS A 32 -9.33 -15.86 47.67
C LYS A 32 -8.88 -16.35 49.05
N TRP A 33 -8.78 -17.67 49.19
CA TRP A 33 -8.31 -18.36 50.39
C TRP A 33 -6.97 -19.03 50.13
N PRO A 34 -5.87 -18.59 50.76
CA PRO A 34 -4.55 -19.17 50.51
C PRO A 34 -4.47 -20.61 51.03
N PRO A 35 -3.77 -21.51 50.32
CA PRO A 35 -3.50 -22.84 50.81
C PRO A 35 -2.56 -22.79 52.03
N PRO A 36 -2.60 -23.81 52.91
CA PRO A 36 -1.67 -23.90 54.03
C PRO A 36 -0.23 -24.01 53.51
N LEU A 37 0.73 -23.48 54.26
CA LEU A 37 2.15 -23.58 53.93
C LEU A 37 2.67 -25.01 54.18
N HIS A 38 3.65 -25.42 53.38
CA HIS A 38 4.35 -26.71 53.52
C HIS A 38 5.84 -26.46 53.71
N GLY A 39 6.53 -27.41 54.36
CA GLY A 39 7.97 -27.36 54.50
C GLY A 39 8.67 -27.31 53.14
N LYS A 40 9.83 -26.64 53.07
CA LYS A 40 10.62 -26.52 51.84
C LYS A 40 11.01 -27.92 51.33
N GLY A 41 10.62 -28.24 50.10
CA GLY A 41 10.85 -29.56 49.49
C GLY A 41 9.92 -30.68 49.98
N GLY A 42 9.01 -30.38 50.94
CA GLY A 42 8.00 -31.31 51.40
C GLY A 42 6.82 -31.42 50.43
N LYS A 43 6.04 -32.49 50.55
CA LYS A 43 4.84 -32.70 49.72
C LYS A 43 3.80 -31.61 50.02
N PRO A 44 3.21 -30.95 49.00
CA PRO A 44 2.16 -29.98 49.22
C PRO A 44 0.93 -30.64 49.83
N SER A 45 0.32 -29.99 50.83
CA SER A 45 -0.92 -30.44 51.45
C SER A 45 -2.07 -30.36 50.44
N LYS A 46 -3.04 -31.26 50.62
CA LYS A 46 -4.22 -31.37 49.75
C LYS A 46 -5.02 -30.07 49.81
N LEU A 47 -5.34 -29.53 48.63
CA LEU A 47 -6.24 -28.39 48.50
C LEU A 47 -7.66 -28.82 48.87
N ARG A 48 -8.39 -27.93 49.56
CA ARG A 48 -9.82 -28.10 49.88
C ARG A 48 -10.66 -27.29 48.91
N GLY A 49 -11.96 -27.57 48.83
CA GLY A 49 -12.92 -26.84 47.96
C GLY A 49 -12.81 -25.32 48.05
N ARG A 50 -12.66 -24.76 49.26
CA ARG A 50 -12.48 -23.31 49.48
C ARG A 50 -11.27 -22.69 48.76
N HIS A 51 -10.22 -23.47 48.47
CA HIS A 51 -9.01 -22.99 47.79
C HIS A 51 -9.17 -22.91 46.26
N PHE A 52 -10.29 -23.40 45.72
CA PHE A 52 -10.64 -23.28 44.29
C PHE A 52 -11.56 -22.08 44.01
N VAL A 53 -11.74 -21.20 45.00
CA VAL A 53 -12.38 -19.89 44.80
C VAL A 53 -11.31 -18.87 44.43
N TYR A 54 -11.50 -18.22 43.30
CA TYR A 54 -10.53 -17.31 42.71
C TYR A 54 -11.12 -15.91 42.52
N ASP A 55 -10.30 -14.91 42.78
CA ASP A 55 -10.56 -13.52 42.44
C ASP A 55 -9.76 -13.17 41.17
N LEU A 56 -10.39 -12.43 40.25
CA LEU A 56 -9.75 -11.97 39.01
C LEU A 56 -8.75 -10.86 39.33
N VAL A 57 -7.48 -11.07 39.00
CA VAL A 57 -6.43 -10.06 39.20
C VAL A 57 -6.19 -9.27 37.93
N GLN A 58 -6.02 -9.96 36.80
CA GLN A 58 -5.64 -9.33 35.55
C GLN A 58 -6.21 -10.13 34.39
N ASP A 59 -6.90 -9.42 33.49
CA ASP A 59 -7.30 -9.92 32.20
C ASP A 59 -6.26 -9.49 31.15
N THR A 60 -5.58 -10.45 30.55
CA THR A 60 -4.56 -10.17 29.52
C THR A 60 -5.18 -9.81 28.16
N ASN A 61 -6.47 -10.09 27.95
CA ASN A 61 -7.13 -9.83 26.67
C ASN A 61 -7.36 -8.32 26.44
N ILE A 62 -7.57 -7.58 27.53
CA ILE A 62 -7.81 -6.13 27.50
C ILE A 62 -6.48 -5.37 27.41
N GLN A 63 -5.39 -5.98 27.86
CA GLN A 63 -4.10 -5.32 27.88
C GLN A 63 -3.54 -5.13 26.47
N LYS A 64 -3.04 -3.92 26.21
CA LYS A 64 -2.37 -3.59 24.96
C LYS A 64 -1.10 -4.44 24.85
N LYS A 65 -1.07 -5.28 23.81
CA LYS A 65 0.11 -6.08 23.48
C LYS A 65 1.25 -5.15 23.03
N PRO A 66 2.51 -5.45 23.42
CA PRO A 66 3.65 -4.68 22.97
C PRO A 66 3.83 -4.81 21.45
N ASP A 67 4.45 -3.80 20.85
CA ASP A 67 4.77 -3.82 19.43
C ASP A 67 5.91 -4.83 19.16
N ILE A 68 5.89 -5.43 17.97
CA ILE A 68 6.84 -6.43 17.51
C ILE A 68 7.78 -5.79 16.51
N LYS A 69 9.07 -6.08 16.67
CA LYS A 69 10.11 -5.68 15.74
C LYS A 69 10.28 -6.72 14.64
N ILE A 70 10.22 -6.27 13.39
CA ILE A 70 10.39 -7.09 12.19
C ILE A 70 11.38 -6.44 11.25
N ILE A 71 11.97 -7.22 10.35
CA ILE A 71 12.91 -6.80 9.31
C ILE A 71 12.27 -7.10 7.96
N LEU A 72 12.17 -6.13 7.06
CA LEU A 72 11.63 -6.36 5.72
C LEU A 72 12.56 -7.22 4.89
N SER A 73 12.03 -8.28 4.26
CA SER A 73 12.78 -9.14 3.34
C SER A 73 12.72 -8.65 1.90
N GLN A 74 11.68 -7.88 1.55
CA GLN A 74 11.44 -7.31 0.23
C GLN A 74 10.91 -5.89 0.34
N TYR A 75 10.97 -5.13 -0.76
CA TYR A 75 10.33 -3.83 -0.85
C TYR A 75 8.82 -3.94 -0.65
N VAL A 76 8.26 -3.08 0.17
CA VAL A 76 6.81 -2.99 0.40
C VAL A 76 6.35 -1.55 0.21
N ASP A 77 5.44 -1.33 -0.74
CA ASP A 77 4.91 -0.02 -1.11
C ASP A 77 4.32 0.71 0.11
N GLY A 78 4.82 1.93 0.33
CA GLY A 78 4.44 2.82 1.43
C GLY A 78 4.94 2.40 2.82
N VAL A 79 5.80 1.37 2.92
CA VAL A 79 6.29 0.89 4.22
C VAL A 79 7.81 1.08 4.34
N GLY A 80 8.60 0.51 3.43
CA GLY A 80 10.05 0.54 3.56
C GLY A 80 10.77 -0.25 2.47
N THR A 81 12.10 -0.16 2.49
CA THR A 81 12.98 -0.93 1.60
C THR A 81 13.50 -2.19 2.30
N VAL A 82 14.27 -2.99 1.58
CA VAL A 82 14.76 -4.28 2.09
C VAL A 82 15.70 -4.06 3.26
N GLY A 83 15.52 -4.84 4.32
CA GLY A 83 16.37 -4.79 5.52
C GLY A 83 15.98 -3.72 6.53
N ASP A 84 14.98 -2.87 6.24
CA ASP A 84 14.50 -1.89 7.21
C ASP A 84 13.87 -2.58 8.43
N VAL A 85 14.21 -2.11 9.63
CA VAL A 85 13.67 -2.60 10.90
C VAL A 85 12.45 -1.77 11.30
N LEU A 86 11.30 -2.42 11.44
CA LEU A 86 10.02 -1.79 11.75
C LEU A 86 9.46 -2.28 13.08
N SER A 87 8.89 -1.37 13.86
CA SER A 87 8.13 -1.69 15.08
C SER A 87 6.63 -1.52 14.81
N LEU A 88 5.89 -2.63 14.82
CA LEU A 88 4.47 -2.65 14.45
C LEU A 88 3.61 -3.37 15.49
N ARG A 89 2.32 -3.06 15.51
CA ARG A 89 1.36 -3.81 16.33
C ARG A 89 1.31 -5.27 15.90
N PRO A 90 1.19 -6.24 16.84
CA PRO A 90 1.22 -7.67 16.52
C PRO A 90 0.24 -8.10 15.43
N THR A 91 -1.01 -7.62 15.49
CA THR A 91 -2.04 -7.98 14.51
C THR A 91 -1.63 -7.61 13.08
N LYS A 92 -1.02 -6.43 12.91
CA LYS A 92 -0.55 -5.95 11.61
C LYS A 92 0.70 -6.72 11.17
N ALA A 93 1.68 -6.87 12.08
CA ALA A 93 2.91 -7.60 11.81
C ALA A 93 2.64 -9.05 11.36
N TYR A 94 1.78 -9.78 12.07
CA TYR A 94 1.46 -11.16 11.72
C TYR A 94 0.69 -11.27 10.42
N LYS A 95 -0.40 -10.50 10.26
CA LYS A 95 -1.31 -10.63 9.12
C LYS A 95 -0.69 -10.12 7.81
N GLU A 96 -0.04 -8.97 7.84
CA GLU A 96 0.39 -8.27 6.62
C GLU A 96 1.84 -8.59 6.24
N PHE A 97 2.71 -8.92 7.19
CA PHE A 97 4.15 -9.03 6.91
C PHE A 97 4.69 -10.44 7.13
N LEU A 98 4.50 -11.02 8.31
CA LEU A 98 5.11 -12.31 8.67
C LEU A 98 4.39 -13.48 7.99
N MET A 99 3.05 -13.49 7.95
CA MET A 99 2.28 -14.56 7.32
C MET A 99 2.50 -14.62 5.80
N PRO A 100 2.53 -13.49 5.06
CA PRO A 100 2.85 -13.54 3.62
C PRO A 100 4.35 -13.67 3.31
N GLY A 101 5.23 -13.59 4.32
CA GLY A 101 6.68 -13.72 4.14
C GLY A 101 7.40 -12.45 3.68
N LEU A 102 6.76 -11.28 3.77
CA LEU A 102 7.35 -9.98 3.42
C LEU A 102 8.39 -9.49 4.45
N ALA A 103 8.38 -10.09 5.63
CA ALA A 103 9.28 -9.73 6.71
C ALA A 103 9.64 -10.94 7.56
N VAL A 104 10.72 -10.79 8.33
CA VAL A 104 11.24 -11.77 9.28
C VAL A 104 11.30 -11.13 10.67
N TYR A 105 11.21 -11.92 11.74
CA TYR A 105 11.40 -11.40 13.10
C TYR A 105 12.79 -10.80 13.28
N ALA A 106 12.86 -9.69 14.03
CA ALA A 106 14.11 -9.09 14.46
C ALA A 106 14.73 -9.85 15.66
N SER A 107 15.06 -11.14 15.46
CA SER A 107 15.88 -11.92 16.40
C SER A 107 17.34 -11.46 16.32
N PRO A 108 18.18 -11.65 17.35
CA PRO A 108 19.59 -11.27 17.28
C PRO A 108 20.33 -11.97 16.13
N GLU A 109 19.99 -13.22 15.83
CA GLU A 109 20.53 -13.98 14.69
C GLU A 109 20.13 -13.35 13.35
N ASN A 110 18.85 -12.97 13.21
CA ASN A 110 18.37 -12.32 11.98
C ASN A 110 18.93 -10.91 11.85
N LEU A 111 19.11 -10.19 12.95
CA LEU A 111 19.77 -8.89 12.92
C LEU A 111 21.22 -9.02 12.46
N MET A 112 21.94 -10.10 12.79
CA MET A 112 23.28 -10.38 12.25
C MET A 112 23.25 -10.85 10.79
N LYS A 113 22.24 -11.63 10.41
CA LYS A 113 22.09 -12.13 9.04
C LYS A 113 21.70 -11.02 8.05
N TYR A 114 20.75 -10.19 8.48
CA TYR A 114 20.24 -9.02 7.78
C TYR A 114 20.86 -7.76 8.39
N GLN A 115 22.09 -7.84 8.91
CA GLN A 115 22.86 -6.68 9.34
C GLN A 115 23.09 -5.86 8.08
N VAL A 116 22.09 -5.02 7.78
CA VAL A 116 22.19 -3.88 6.92
C VAL A 116 23.26 -3.05 7.61
N ASP A 117 24.47 -3.16 7.12
CA ASP A 117 25.52 -2.23 7.44
C ASP A 117 24.93 -0.83 7.26
N GLU A 118 24.58 -0.14 8.36
CA GLU A 118 24.16 1.27 8.31
C GLU A 118 25.23 2.14 7.62
N SER A 119 26.46 1.61 7.53
CA SER A 119 27.62 2.16 6.85
C SER A 119 27.77 1.78 5.38
N LYS A 120 27.11 0.71 4.89
CA LYS A 120 27.11 0.44 3.45
C LYS A 120 26.00 1.28 2.81
N PRO A 121 26.29 2.00 1.72
CA PRO A 121 25.22 2.60 0.94
C PRO A 121 24.26 1.47 0.57
N LYS A 122 22.96 1.62 0.88
CA LYS A 122 21.90 0.67 0.51
C LYS A 122 22.06 0.35 -0.98
N GLN A 123 22.76 -0.74 -1.27
CA GLN A 123 23.19 -1.08 -2.62
C GLN A 123 21.93 -1.50 -3.36
N ASP A 124 21.56 -0.69 -4.33
CA ASP A 124 20.55 -0.93 -5.36
C ASP A 124 19.19 -1.41 -4.82
N ASP A 125 18.61 -0.63 -3.90
CA ASP A 125 17.17 -0.67 -3.70
C ASP A 125 16.48 -0.48 -5.06
N THR A 126 15.62 -1.44 -5.46
CA THR A 126 14.86 -1.43 -6.72
C THR A 126 14.10 -0.13 -6.94
N PHE A 127 13.72 0.54 -5.85
CA PHE A 127 13.06 1.83 -5.84
C PHE A 127 13.82 2.81 -4.97
N SER A 128 13.89 4.06 -5.42
CA SER A 128 14.57 5.17 -4.74
C SER A 128 13.93 5.56 -3.40
N SER A 129 12.63 5.27 -3.22
CA SER A 129 11.91 5.53 -1.97
C SER A 129 10.79 4.52 -1.70
N PRO A 130 10.34 4.38 -0.44
CA PRO A 130 9.19 3.55 -0.09
C PRO A 130 7.88 3.93 -0.78
N TYR A 131 7.74 5.17 -1.24
CA TYR A 131 6.49 5.70 -1.81
C TYR A 131 6.53 5.87 -3.33
N VAL A 132 7.64 5.46 -3.99
CA VAL A 132 7.79 5.64 -5.43
C VAL A 132 6.67 4.95 -6.17
N GLN A 133 6.42 3.66 -5.89
CA GLN A 133 5.42 2.89 -6.62
C GLN A 133 4.04 3.51 -6.52
N ARG A 134 3.62 3.94 -5.32
CA ARG A 134 2.38 4.71 -5.15
C ARG A 134 2.37 6.00 -5.97
N THR A 135 3.47 6.73 -6.01
CA THR A 135 3.59 7.98 -6.79
C THR A 135 3.50 7.70 -8.29
N MET A 136 4.17 6.66 -8.78
CA MET A 136 4.09 6.20 -10.18
C MET A 136 2.65 5.84 -10.56
N ASN A 137 1.94 5.13 -9.68
CA ASN A 137 0.54 4.75 -9.89
C ASN A 137 -0.41 5.97 -9.90
N CYS A 138 -0.14 6.99 -9.09
CA CYS A 138 -0.91 8.22 -9.11
C CYS A 138 -0.66 9.02 -10.40
N LEU A 139 0.60 9.14 -10.83
CA LEU A 139 0.98 9.90 -12.03
C LEU A 139 0.55 9.19 -13.32
N SER A 140 0.59 7.85 -13.39
CA SER A 140 0.19 7.10 -14.59
C SER A 140 -1.32 7.16 -14.87
N ARG A 141 -2.14 7.28 -13.82
CA ARG A 141 -3.59 7.47 -13.92
C ARG A 141 -4.00 8.92 -14.15
N LEU A 142 -3.06 9.85 -14.04
CA LEU A 142 -3.35 11.27 -14.12
C LEU A 142 -3.51 11.71 -15.57
N VAL A 143 -4.60 12.44 -15.83
CA VAL A 143 -4.84 13.14 -17.08
C VAL A 143 -4.61 14.63 -16.84
N LEU A 144 -3.44 15.12 -17.26
CA LEU A 144 -3.03 16.50 -17.04
C LEU A 144 -3.71 17.42 -18.05
N GLN A 145 -4.64 18.26 -17.61
CA GLN A 145 -5.25 19.30 -18.44
C GLN A 145 -4.33 20.53 -18.49
N ILE A 146 -3.69 20.73 -19.64
CA ILE A 146 -2.84 21.87 -19.93
C ILE A 146 -3.72 23.01 -20.48
N SER A 147 -3.91 24.03 -19.66
CA SER A 147 -4.74 25.18 -19.99
C SER A 147 -3.91 26.23 -20.72
N MET A 148 -4.21 26.44 -22.00
CA MET A 148 -3.51 27.43 -22.86
C MET A 148 -4.46 28.49 -23.38
N SER A 149 -3.95 29.66 -23.78
CA SER A 149 -4.78 30.71 -24.38
C SER A 149 -5.32 30.29 -25.74
N LYS A 150 -6.57 30.68 -26.05
CA LYS A 150 -7.14 30.55 -27.40
C LYS A 150 -6.69 31.67 -28.35
N HIS A 151 -6.39 32.85 -27.83
CA HIS A 151 -6.19 34.06 -28.63
C HIS A 151 -4.73 34.38 -28.90
N GLU A 152 -3.88 34.13 -27.91
CA GLU A 152 -2.46 34.46 -27.99
C GLU A 152 -1.67 33.24 -28.47
N PRO A 153 -0.71 33.41 -29.40
CA PRO A 153 0.15 32.32 -29.81
C PRO A 153 1.06 31.89 -28.66
N TRP A 154 1.20 30.58 -28.49
CA TRP A 154 1.99 30.01 -27.40
C TRP A 154 2.82 28.83 -27.90
N THR A 155 3.96 28.63 -27.23
CA THR A 155 4.85 27.49 -27.44
C THR A 155 4.91 26.69 -26.15
N LEU A 156 4.65 25.38 -26.23
CA LEU A 156 4.64 24.55 -25.04
C LEU A 156 6.07 24.37 -24.48
N GLU A 157 6.28 24.95 -23.30
CA GLU A 157 7.52 24.86 -22.53
C GLU A 157 7.32 24.12 -21.20
N PRO A 158 8.39 23.60 -20.56
CA PRO A 158 8.30 22.85 -19.31
C PRO A 158 7.57 23.57 -18.17
N TRP A 159 7.67 24.90 -18.08
CA TRP A 159 7.02 25.68 -17.02
C TRP A 159 5.49 25.69 -17.12
N HIS A 160 4.93 25.58 -18.33
CA HIS A 160 3.49 25.45 -18.54
C HIS A 160 2.96 24.14 -17.95
N ILE A 161 3.73 23.07 -18.12
CA ILE A 161 3.41 21.75 -17.58
C ILE A 161 3.59 21.74 -16.07
N ARG A 162 4.65 22.34 -15.54
CA ARG A 162 4.83 22.56 -14.10
C ARG A 162 3.64 23.31 -13.48
N THR A 163 3.15 24.35 -14.13
CA THR A 163 1.98 25.12 -13.67
C THR A 163 0.72 24.27 -13.71
N SER A 164 0.55 23.45 -14.75
CA SER A 164 -0.56 22.51 -14.88
C SER A 164 -0.51 21.41 -13.80
N PHE A 165 0.67 20.88 -13.48
CA PHE A 165 0.86 19.93 -12.39
C PHE A 165 0.47 20.55 -11.05
N ARG A 166 0.86 21.80 -10.82
CA ARG A 166 0.48 22.54 -9.61
C ARG A 166 -1.04 22.70 -9.52
N LYS A 167 -1.72 22.98 -10.63
CA LYS A 167 -3.19 23.03 -10.70
C LYS A 167 -3.82 21.66 -10.38
N ALA A 168 -3.17 20.57 -10.78
CA ALA A 168 -3.57 19.21 -10.45
C ALA A 168 -3.19 18.75 -9.02
N GLY A 169 -2.50 19.60 -8.23
CA GLY A 169 -2.09 19.30 -6.86
C GLY A 169 -0.71 18.63 -6.71
N PHE A 170 0.05 18.49 -7.79
CA PHE A 170 1.40 17.93 -7.78
C PHE A 170 2.46 19.03 -7.90
N VAL A 171 3.55 18.89 -7.14
CA VAL A 171 4.69 19.81 -7.23
C VAL A 171 5.82 19.10 -7.95
N VAL A 172 6.03 19.43 -9.22
CA VAL A 172 7.07 18.84 -10.08
C VAL A 172 8.04 19.95 -10.53
N PRO A 173 9.36 19.79 -10.36
CA PRO A 173 10.33 20.75 -10.85
C PRO A 173 10.59 20.59 -12.36
N GLU A 174 11.01 21.66 -13.03
CA GLU A 174 11.22 21.66 -14.49
C GLU A 174 12.27 20.65 -14.97
N HIS A 175 13.36 20.47 -14.23
CA HIS A 175 14.42 19.52 -14.59
C HIS A 175 14.00 18.05 -14.54
N ALA A 176 12.85 17.74 -13.94
CA ALA A 176 12.31 16.38 -13.86
C ALA A 176 11.36 16.07 -15.03
N ILE A 177 11.03 17.05 -15.86
CA ILE A 177 10.04 16.94 -16.93
C ILE A 177 10.78 16.80 -18.27
N GLU A 178 10.59 15.68 -18.96
CA GLU A 178 11.08 15.44 -20.31
C GLU A 178 9.96 15.72 -21.31
N MET A 179 10.16 16.74 -22.14
CA MET A 179 9.22 17.15 -23.18
C MET A 179 9.19 16.17 -24.35
N PRO A 180 8.06 16.03 -25.06
CA PRO A 180 8.05 15.36 -26.35
C PRO A 180 8.99 16.07 -27.34
N PRO A 181 9.63 15.34 -28.26
CA PRO A 181 10.62 15.90 -29.19
C PRO A 181 10.01 16.91 -30.18
N ALA A 182 8.72 16.83 -30.44
CA ALA A 182 8.01 17.75 -31.33
C ALA A 182 7.54 19.00 -30.57
N GLN A 183 7.85 20.18 -31.13
CA GLN A 183 7.37 21.45 -30.61
C GLN A 183 5.87 21.60 -30.88
N ILE A 184 5.07 21.71 -29.82
CA ILE A 184 3.65 21.99 -29.90
C ILE A 184 3.46 23.51 -29.88
N LYS A 185 2.94 24.06 -30.97
CA LYS A 185 2.61 25.48 -31.10
C LYS A 185 1.10 25.63 -31.23
N GLY A 186 0.55 26.64 -30.58
CA GLY A 186 -0.85 27.05 -30.74
C GLY A 186 -0.93 28.52 -31.13
N PRO A 187 -2.14 29.03 -31.45
CA PRO A 187 -3.44 28.45 -31.13
C PRO A 187 -4.09 27.83 -32.37
N ASP A 188 -4.17 26.50 -32.41
CA ASP A 188 -4.88 25.75 -33.46
C ASP A 188 -6.10 25.04 -32.83
N PRO A 189 -7.33 25.25 -33.35
CA PRO A 189 -8.52 24.58 -32.81
C PRO A 189 -8.43 23.05 -32.93
N ASP A 190 -7.66 22.55 -33.89
CA ASP A 190 -7.41 21.13 -34.10
C ASP A 190 -6.59 20.49 -32.98
N LEU A 191 -5.87 21.28 -32.17
CA LEU A 191 -5.10 20.76 -31.02
C LEU A 191 -5.97 20.55 -29.78
N GLN A 192 -7.22 20.99 -29.81
CA GLN A 192 -8.14 20.87 -28.70
C GLN A 192 -8.41 19.40 -28.36
N GLU A 193 -8.35 19.07 -27.07
CA GLU A 193 -8.61 17.72 -26.53
C GLU A 193 -7.69 16.60 -27.03
N LYS A 194 -6.68 16.92 -27.85
CA LYS A 194 -5.68 15.94 -28.28
C LYS A 194 -4.77 15.53 -27.13
N GLU A 195 -4.40 14.26 -27.14
CA GLU A 195 -3.58 13.63 -26.12
C GLU A 195 -2.12 13.46 -26.56
N PHE A 196 -1.20 13.72 -25.64
CA PHE A 196 0.20 13.32 -25.78
C PHE A 196 0.74 12.94 -24.41
N TYR A 197 1.87 12.26 -24.35
CA TYR A 197 2.49 11.91 -23.06
C TYR A 197 3.76 12.72 -22.80
N ILE A 198 4.04 12.90 -21.51
CA ILE A 198 5.26 13.54 -20.99
C ILE A 198 5.91 12.56 -20.03
N THR A 199 7.23 12.46 -20.07
CA THR A 199 7.98 11.59 -19.14
C THR A 199 8.43 12.41 -17.95
N VAL A 200 8.01 12.01 -16.75
CA VAL A 200 8.41 12.61 -15.47
C VAL A 200 9.40 11.68 -14.78
N THR A 201 10.56 12.22 -14.39
CA THR A 201 11.59 11.48 -13.68
C THR A 201 11.51 11.73 -12.18
N ILE A 202 11.32 10.66 -11.40
CA ILE A 202 11.32 10.66 -9.93
C ILE A 202 12.73 10.35 -9.46
N ASN A 203 13.28 11.21 -8.59
CA ASN A 203 14.59 11.01 -7.92
C ASN A 203 15.76 10.61 -8.84
N LYS A 204 15.73 11.05 -10.12
CA LYS A 204 16.73 10.74 -11.16
C LYS A 204 16.86 9.24 -11.53
N ARG A 205 15.93 8.38 -11.08
CA ARG A 205 15.97 6.93 -11.34
C ARG A 205 14.73 6.46 -12.07
N GLU A 206 13.56 6.66 -11.48
CA GLU A 206 12.31 6.13 -12.04
C GLU A 206 11.70 7.11 -13.03
N LYS A 207 11.26 6.60 -14.18
CA LYS A 207 10.57 7.39 -15.21
C LYS A 207 9.12 6.97 -15.30
N VAL A 208 8.22 7.95 -15.36
CA VAL A 208 6.77 7.73 -15.44
C VAL A 208 6.18 8.55 -16.58
N ASN A 209 5.39 7.89 -17.42
CA ASN A 209 4.67 8.58 -18.47
C ASN A 209 3.36 9.12 -17.92
N VAL A 210 3.10 10.41 -18.14
CA VAL A 210 1.89 11.11 -17.73
C VAL A 210 1.12 11.54 -18.97
N ARG A 211 -0.17 11.20 -19.01
CA ARG A 211 -1.05 11.60 -20.09
C ARG A 211 -1.41 13.07 -19.96
N CYS A 212 -1.22 13.82 -21.03
CA CYS A 212 -1.47 15.25 -21.09
C CYS A 212 -2.50 15.57 -22.17
N ARG A 213 -3.34 16.57 -21.90
CA ARG A 213 -4.39 17.06 -22.79
C ARG A 213 -4.32 18.55 -22.93
N ILE A 214 -4.43 19.03 -24.16
CA ILE A 214 -4.47 20.45 -24.44
C ILE A 214 -5.91 20.93 -24.30
N HIS A 215 -6.09 22.00 -23.52
CA HIS A 215 -7.37 22.67 -23.37
C HIS A 215 -7.20 24.17 -23.59
N HIS A 216 -7.80 24.67 -24.67
CA HIS A 216 -7.87 26.10 -24.95
C HIS A 216 -8.81 26.77 -23.95
N TRP A 217 -8.30 27.79 -23.29
CA TRP A 217 -8.98 28.66 -22.36
C TRP A 217 -9.32 29.97 -23.07
N ALA A 218 -10.59 30.35 -22.97
CA ALA A 218 -11.10 31.63 -23.43
C ALA A 218 -11.93 32.25 -22.31
N THR A 219 -11.99 33.59 -22.28
CA THR A 219 -12.78 34.36 -21.33
C THR A 219 -14.12 34.75 -21.97
N GLY A 220 -15.21 34.70 -21.21
CA GLY A 220 -16.53 35.14 -21.69
C GLY A 220 -17.33 34.07 -22.45
N LEU A 221 -18.04 34.49 -23.51
CA LEU A 221 -18.96 33.64 -24.29
C LEU A 221 -18.25 32.57 -25.14
N GLU A 222 -16.96 32.76 -25.43
CA GLU A 222 -16.16 31.80 -26.20
C GLU A 222 -15.64 30.62 -25.37
N ARG A 223 -16.00 30.56 -24.08
CA ARG A 223 -15.62 29.46 -23.20
C ARG A 223 -16.28 28.16 -23.68
N LEU A 224 -15.47 27.13 -23.84
CA LEU A 224 -15.95 25.80 -24.20
C LEU A 224 -16.96 25.29 -23.17
N PRO A 225 -18.00 24.54 -23.61
CA PRO A 225 -18.97 23.98 -22.71
C PRO A 225 -18.28 23.06 -21.71
N TRP A 226 -18.73 23.12 -20.45
CA TRP A 226 -18.20 22.24 -19.43
C TRP A 226 -18.58 20.79 -19.75
N ALA A 227 -17.57 19.96 -19.98
CA ALA A 227 -17.75 18.52 -20.17
C ALA A 227 -17.53 17.80 -18.84
N GLU A 228 -18.56 17.10 -18.39
CA GLU A 228 -18.50 16.27 -17.19
C GLU A 228 -17.51 15.10 -17.40
N ALA A 229 -16.65 14.86 -16.41
CA ALA A 229 -15.70 13.76 -16.39
C ALA A 229 -14.86 13.60 -17.67
N HIS A 230 -14.50 14.71 -18.32
CA HIS A 230 -13.74 14.69 -19.59
C HIS A 230 -12.50 13.79 -19.52
N TRP A 231 -11.81 13.74 -18.37
CA TRP A 231 -10.63 12.90 -18.11
C TRP A 231 -10.87 11.38 -18.19
N LYS A 232 -12.12 10.89 -18.20
CA LYS A 232 -12.44 9.45 -18.30
C LYS A 232 -12.50 8.93 -19.74
N GLN A 233 -12.74 9.81 -20.71
CA GLN A 233 -12.91 9.42 -22.11
C GLN A 233 -11.56 9.47 -22.83
N PRO A 234 -11.09 8.39 -23.48
CA PRO A 234 -9.92 8.47 -24.34
C PRO A 234 -10.18 9.41 -25.52
N ARG A 235 -9.15 10.15 -25.93
CA ARG A 235 -9.19 11.09 -27.07
C ARG A 235 -8.07 10.79 -28.04
N ASP A 236 -8.15 11.41 -29.22
CA ASP A 236 -7.18 11.20 -30.29
C ASP A 236 -5.78 11.65 -29.87
N ALA A 237 -4.79 10.81 -30.20
CA ALA A 237 -3.39 11.14 -30.00
C ALA A 237 -2.98 12.29 -30.93
N LEU A 238 -2.24 13.26 -30.40
CA LEU A 238 -1.64 14.34 -31.18
C LEU A 238 -0.57 13.80 -32.13
N PHE A 239 0.18 12.79 -31.69
CA PHE A 239 1.19 12.10 -32.46
C PHE A 239 0.79 10.65 -32.67
N PRO A 240 0.69 10.16 -33.93
CA PRO A 240 0.30 8.77 -34.20
C PRO A 240 1.28 7.76 -33.61
N GLU A 241 2.57 8.11 -33.52
CA GLU A 241 3.62 7.28 -32.91
C GLU A 241 3.38 7.02 -31.41
N GLN A 242 2.67 7.94 -30.74
CA GLN A 242 2.41 7.87 -29.30
C GLN A 242 1.07 7.18 -28.97
N ALA A 243 0.22 6.93 -29.97
CA ALA A 243 -1.11 6.36 -29.78
C ALA A 243 -1.07 5.00 -29.05
N ALA A 244 -0.18 4.10 -29.47
CA ALA A 244 -0.04 2.78 -28.85
C ALA A 244 0.36 2.84 -27.36
N VAL A 245 1.19 3.82 -26.98
CA VAL A 245 1.60 4.03 -25.58
C VAL A 245 0.48 4.67 -24.77
N LEU A 246 -0.27 5.60 -25.37
CA LEU A 246 -1.43 6.24 -24.75
C LEU A 246 -2.54 5.21 -24.46
N ASP A 247 -2.85 4.34 -25.41
CA ASP A 247 -3.89 3.30 -25.25
C ASP A 247 -3.55 2.28 -24.16
N ALA A 248 -2.26 1.97 -23.99
CA ALA A 248 -1.80 1.06 -22.93
C ALA A 248 -1.90 1.67 -21.52
N MET A 249 -1.99 3.00 -21.39
CA MET A 249 -2.05 3.66 -20.08
C MET A 249 -3.45 3.58 -19.44
N PRO A 250 -3.53 3.33 -18.12
CA PRO A 250 -4.81 3.23 -17.44
C PRO A 250 -5.48 4.60 -17.32
N LEU A 251 -6.77 4.65 -17.64
CA LEU A 251 -7.62 5.80 -17.37
C LEU A 251 -7.95 5.90 -15.86
N PRO A 252 -8.13 7.12 -15.33
CA PRO A 252 -8.65 7.31 -13.98
C PRO A 252 -10.09 6.76 -13.86
N GLN A 253 -10.33 5.94 -12.83
CA GLN A 253 -11.64 5.34 -12.51
C GLN A 253 -12.65 6.36 -11.98
#